data_AF-A0AAV9D7N0-F1
#
_entry.id   AF-A0AAV9D7N0-F1
#
_cell.length_a   1.000
_cell.length_b   1.000
_cell.length_c   1.000
_cell.angle_alpha   90.00
_cell.angle_beta   90.00
_cell.angle_gamma   90.00
#
_symmetry.space_group_name_H-M   'P 1'
#
loop_
_entity.id
_entity.type
_entity.pdbx_description
1 polymer ?
#
loop_
_entity_poly.entity_id
_entity_poly.type
_entity_poly.pdbx_seq_one_letter_code
_entity_poly.pdbx_strand_id
1 'polypeptide(L)'
;MASTDAKQPLVSVHSTPPFTDTKKSGFCHSISAPTTDTQLESGRSGRVKASFPGSKLILGGIHPSFRQVILLLAIYLGSGITCFFFVRHQLSGKKINVIIDALYFSVVTMTTVGYGDIVPNSALTKLLACAFVFFGMALVALFLSKAADYLVEKQEMLLIRGLHSRRKVGTSEILKELETNRVRYKFIISAMFLLVLIAVGTAVLWRVEKLEFIDAFYCVCSTITTLGYGDKSFSTEGGRVFAIIWILTSTICVAQFFLYLAELNAEKRQQLLTKWVLKRRTTFMDLEAADIDKDGVVGSADFVIYKLKEMGKISQEDITIVMEEFENLDVDHSGTLSVSDLLISQSTR
;
A
#
# COMPACT_ATOMS: atom_id res chain seq x y z
N MET A 1 -35.46 58.90 -45.20
CA MET A 1 -34.87 57.55 -45.37
C MET A 1 -35.05 56.86 -44.03
N ALA A 2 -36.00 55.93 -43.86
CA ALA A 2 -36.07 54.58 -44.47
C ALA A 2 -35.00 53.65 -43.86
N SER A 3 -35.34 52.50 -43.27
CA SER A 3 -36.65 51.82 -43.18
C SER A 3 -36.86 50.99 -41.91
N THR A 4 -38.10 50.55 -41.75
CA THR A 4 -38.62 49.37 -41.03
C THR A 4 -37.76 48.09 -41.19
N ASP A 5 -37.94 47.01 -40.42
CA ASP A 5 -39.21 46.44 -39.93
C ASP A 5 -39.14 45.61 -38.62
N ALA A 6 -40.27 45.06 -38.16
CA ALA A 6 -40.43 44.29 -36.93
C ALA A 6 -41.18 42.96 -37.14
N LYS A 7 -41.05 41.98 -36.20
CA LYS A 7 -42.12 41.13 -35.63
C LYS A 7 -41.62 39.89 -34.84
N GLN A 8 -42.47 39.45 -33.91
CA GLN A 8 -42.53 38.13 -33.24
C GLN A 8 -43.70 37.30 -33.87
N PRO A 9 -44.29 36.26 -33.23
CA PRO A 9 -43.80 34.89 -32.95
C PRO A 9 -44.73 33.77 -33.52
N LEU A 10 -44.41 32.48 -33.27
CA LEU A 10 -45.29 31.27 -33.32
C LEU A 10 -44.54 30.08 -32.65
N VAL A 11 -45.04 29.17 -31.80
CA VAL A 11 -46.35 28.81 -31.17
C VAL A 11 -47.10 27.57 -31.72
N SER A 12 -46.65 26.36 -31.33
CA SER A 12 -47.44 25.12 -31.13
C SER A 12 -46.62 24.13 -30.25
N VAL A 13 -47.09 23.29 -29.30
CA VAL A 13 -48.39 22.79 -28.79
C VAL A 13 -48.87 21.43 -29.36
N HIS A 14 -49.16 20.49 -28.42
CA HIS A 14 -49.72 19.11 -28.51
C HIS A 14 -48.74 17.92 -28.67
N SER A 15 -49.00 16.69 -28.15
CA SER A 15 -49.85 16.18 -27.04
C SER A 15 -49.66 14.64 -26.87
N THR A 16 -49.71 14.10 -25.65
CA THR A 16 -49.85 12.63 -25.33
C THR A 16 -51.29 12.13 -25.56
N PRO A 17 -51.70 10.83 -25.42
CA PRO A 17 -51.09 9.63 -24.77
C PRO A 17 -51.28 8.29 -25.59
N PRO A 18 -51.66 7.09 -25.05
CA PRO A 18 -50.97 6.11 -24.15
C PRO A 18 -50.80 4.64 -24.72
N PHE A 19 -50.35 3.69 -23.87
CA PHE A 19 -50.60 2.20 -23.80
C PHE A 19 -49.44 1.15 -23.92
N THR A 20 -49.21 0.43 -22.80
CA THR A 20 -48.93 -1.02 -22.53
C THR A 20 -47.77 -1.87 -23.13
N ASP A 21 -47.18 -2.64 -22.19
CA ASP A 21 -46.81 -4.09 -22.19
C ASP A 21 -45.52 -4.70 -22.79
N THR A 22 -44.72 -5.25 -21.86
CA THR A 22 -43.95 -6.53 -21.85
C THR A 22 -43.15 -7.02 -23.08
N LYS A 23 -41.84 -7.31 -22.90
CA LYS A 23 -41.31 -8.70 -22.78
C LYS A 23 -39.78 -8.81 -22.55
N LYS A 24 -39.38 -10.04 -22.18
CA LYS A 24 -38.01 -10.51 -21.90
C LYS A 24 -37.10 -10.56 -23.14
N SER A 25 -35.81 -10.29 -22.94
CA SER A 25 -34.68 -10.99 -23.60
C SER A 25 -33.44 -10.92 -22.68
N GLY A 26 -32.47 -11.84 -22.72
CA GLY A 26 -32.43 -13.13 -23.41
C GLY A 26 -31.25 -13.97 -22.89
N PHE A 27 -31.43 -15.30 -22.76
CA PHE A 27 -30.36 -16.23 -22.44
C PHE A 27 -29.49 -16.54 -23.68
N CYS A 28 -28.23 -16.93 -23.45
CA CYS A 28 -27.38 -17.56 -24.46
C CYS A 28 -26.76 -18.86 -23.90
N HIS A 29 -26.61 -19.88 -24.75
CA HIS A 29 -25.96 -21.16 -24.42
C HIS A 29 -24.42 -20.96 -24.28
N SER A 30 -23.58 -21.85 -23.72
CA SER A 30 -23.56 -23.33 -23.67
C SER A 30 -22.53 -23.79 -22.59
N ILE A 31 -22.21 -25.06 -22.30
CA ILE A 31 -22.51 -26.37 -22.93
C ILE A 31 -22.44 -27.52 -21.88
N SER A 32 -22.78 -28.75 -22.28
CA SER A 32 -22.58 -30.01 -21.54
C SER A 32 -21.64 -30.95 -22.35
N ALA A 33 -21.03 -32.06 -21.89
CA ALA A 33 -21.25 -32.91 -20.71
C ALA A 33 -19.91 -33.63 -20.26
N PRO A 34 -19.79 -34.94 -19.88
CA PRO A 34 -19.43 -35.30 -18.50
C PRO A 34 -18.34 -36.42 -18.33
N THR A 35 -18.23 -36.97 -17.08
CA THR A 35 -17.64 -38.30 -16.70
C THR A 35 -16.11 -38.49 -16.83
N THR A 36 -15.39 -39.29 -16.00
CA THR A 36 -15.74 -40.24 -14.92
C THR A 36 -14.58 -40.45 -13.90
N ASP A 37 -14.86 -41.21 -12.81
CA ASP A 37 -13.96 -42.07 -12.00
C ASP A 37 -12.79 -41.50 -11.17
N THR A 38 -12.89 -41.64 -9.82
CA THR A 38 -11.96 -42.49 -9.03
C THR A 38 -12.62 -42.96 -7.72
N GLN A 39 -12.01 -43.92 -7.01
CA GLN A 39 -12.62 -44.72 -5.94
C GLN A 39 -12.35 -44.25 -4.49
N LEU A 40 -13.36 -44.49 -3.65
CA LEU A 40 -13.35 -44.94 -2.25
C LEU A 40 -11.98 -45.28 -1.60
N GLU A 41 -11.58 -44.61 -0.50
CA GLU A 41 -11.51 -45.19 0.87
C GLU A 41 -10.77 -44.35 1.95
N SER A 42 -11.29 -44.45 3.18
CA SER A 42 -10.57 -44.52 4.48
C SER A 42 -9.52 -43.46 4.89
N GLY A 43 -10.01 -42.32 5.40
CA GLY A 43 -9.96 -42.03 6.85
C GLY A 43 -8.63 -41.76 7.58
N ARG A 44 -8.42 -40.49 7.96
CA ARG A 44 -7.84 -40.16 9.29
C ARG A 44 -8.21 -38.74 9.77
N SER A 45 -8.30 -38.58 11.09
CA SER A 45 -8.65 -37.30 11.74
C SER A 45 -7.62 -36.20 11.45
N GLY A 46 -8.09 -35.04 10.97
CA GLY A 46 -7.27 -33.88 10.67
C GLY A 46 -8.02 -32.57 10.88
N ARG A 47 -7.44 -31.63 11.64
CA ARG A 47 -8.04 -30.32 11.95
C ARG A 47 -7.93 -29.40 10.73
N VAL A 48 -8.97 -29.35 9.89
CA VAL A 48 -8.98 -28.57 8.65
C VAL A 48 -8.87 -27.07 8.93
N LYS A 49 -7.79 -26.44 8.47
CA LYS A 49 -7.73 -24.99 8.27
C LYS A 49 -8.39 -24.65 6.93
N ALA A 50 -9.59 -24.07 6.97
CA ALA A 50 -10.22 -23.47 5.80
C ALA A 50 -9.23 -22.49 5.15
N SER A 51 -8.92 -22.71 3.87
CA SER A 51 -7.83 -22.05 3.15
C SER A 51 -8.36 -21.48 1.84
N PHE A 52 -8.78 -20.21 1.88
CA PHE A 52 -9.42 -19.51 0.75
C PHE A 52 -8.63 -19.62 -0.57
N PRO A 53 -9.23 -20.17 -1.64
CA PRO A 53 -8.67 -20.20 -2.98
C PRO A 53 -9.23 -19.05 -3.83
N GLY A 54 -8.54 -17.91 -3.85
CA GLY A 54 -8.88 -16.76 -4.70
C GLY A 54 -7.68 -15.85 -4.92
N SER A 55 -7.50 -15.35 -6.15
CA SER A 55 -6.50 -14.34 -6.55
C SER A 55 -5.01 -14.57 -6.16
N LYS A 56 -4.53 -15.82 -6.14
CA LYS A 56 -3.10 -16.17 -5.89
C LYS A 56 -2.25 -16.46 -7.14
N LEU A 57 -2.61 -15.88 -8.29
CA LEU A 57 -1.74 -15.75 -9.47
C LEU A 57 -1.71 -14.25 -9.81
N ILE A 58 -0.58 -13.54 -9.93
CA ILE A 58 0.82 -13.96 -10.16
C ILE A 58 1.79 -13.50 -9.04
N LEU A 59 1.38 -12.61 -8.13
CA LEU A 59 2.26 -11.95 -7.14
C LEU A 59 2.15 -12.52 -5.70
N GLY A 60 1.47 -13.65 -5.51
CA GLY A 60 1.16 -14.20 -4.19
C GLY A 60 2.19 -15.19 -3.64
N GLY A 61 3.21 -14.71 -2.91
CA GLY A 61 4.03 -15.62 -2.08
C GLY A 61 5.40 -15.12 -1.62
N ILE A 62 5.99 -14.10 -2.27
CA ILE A 62 7.32 -13.59 -1.92
C ILE A 62 7.21 -12.68 -0.68
N HIS A 63 7.13 -13.29 0.50
CA HIS A 63 7.16 -12.60 1.79
C HIS A 63 8.46 -12.93 2.55
N PRO A 64 9.63 -12.50 2.02
CA PRO A 64 10.94 -12.89 2.54
C PRO A 64 11.11 -12.45 4.00
N SER A 65 11.78 -13.28 4.79
CA SER A 65 12.20 -12.90 6.13
C SER A 65 13.17 -11.71 6.07
N PHE A 66 13.20 -10.89 7.13
CA PHE A 66 14.13 -9.76 7.24
C PHE A 66 15.60 -10.18 7.02
N ARG A 67 15.98 -11.39 7.46
CA ARG A 67 17.30 -11.99 7.20
C ARG A 67 17.57 -12.24 5.71
N GLN A 68 16.58 -12.72 4.95
CA GLN A 68 16.71 -12.94 3.50
C GLN A 68 16.83 -11.61 2.74
N VAL A 69 16.12 -10.55 3.14
CA VAL A 69 16.27 -9.24 2.50
C VAL A 69 17.63 -8.61 2.78
N ILE A 70 18.17 -8.74 4.01
CA ILE A 70 19.55 -8.35 4.33
C ILE A 70 20.57 -9.17 3.50
N LEU A 71 20.35 -10.47 3.33
CA LEU A 71 21.21 -11.32 2.50
C LEU A 71 21.19 -10.90 1.02
N LEU A 72 20.01 -10.61 0.46
CA LEU A 72 19.88 -10.10 -0.91
C LEU A 72 20.54 -8.73 -1.10
N LEU A 73 20.43 -7.83 -0.12
CA LEU A 73 21.16 -6.56 -0.09
C LEU A 73 22.68 -6.77 -0.08
N ALA A 74 23.18 -7.68 0.76
CA ALA A 74 24.60 -8.01 0.81
C ALA A 74 25.11 -8.61 -0.52
N ILE A 75 24.31 -9.46 -1.17
CA ILE A 75 24.59 -10.02 -2.51
C ILE A 75 24.63 -8.91 -3.56
N TYR A 76 23.69 -7.96 -3.54
CA TYR A 76 23.66 -6.80 -4.46
C TYR A 76 24.88 -5.88 -4.30
N LEU A 77 25.29 -5.59 -3.07
CA LEU A 77 26.48 -4.79 -2.80
C LEU A 77 27.77 -5.53 -3.17
N GLY A 78 27.83 -6.85 -2.95
CA GLY A 78 28.96 -7.71 -3.34
C GLY A 78 29.10 -7.87 -4.86
N SER A 79 27.98 -8.04 -5.59
CA SER A 79 27.98 -8.04 -7.05
C SER A 79 28.32 -6.66 -7.60
N GLY A 80 27.86 -5.57 -6.95
CA GLY A 80 28.26 -4.19 -7.24
C GLY A 80 29.78 -4.00 -7.19
N ILE A 81 30.42 -4.35 -6.06
CA ILE A 81 31.90 -4.32 -5.93
C ILE A 81 32.54 -5.10 -7.07
N THR A 82 32.10 -6.34 -7.31
CA THR A 82 32.70 -7.23 -8.30
C THR A 82 32.59 -6.66 -9.72
N CYS A 83 31.39 -6.27 -10.15
CA CYS A 83 31.15 -5.73 -11.47
C CYS A 83 31.88 -4.38 -11.68
N PHE A 84 31.74 -3.42 -10.76
CA PHE A 84 32.37 -2.11 -10.92
C PHE A 84 33.90 -2.14 -10.76
N PHE A 85 34.46 -3.15 -10.10
CA PHE A 85 35.91 -3.42 -10.13
C PHE A 85 36.39 -3.76 -11.55
N PHE A 86 35.70 -4.66 -12.27
CA PHE A 86 36.09 -5.03 -13.64
C PHE A 86 35.94 -3.87 -14.64
N VAL A 87 34.83 -3.12 -14.58
CA VAL A 87 34.61 -1.98 -15.50
C VAL A 87 35.12 -0.63 -14.97
N ARG A 88 35.97 -0.61 -13.92
CA ARG A 88 36.51 0.62 -13.29
C ARG A 88 37.17 1.62 -14.25
N HIS A 89 37.68 1.16 -15.40
CA HIS A 89 38.28 2.01 -16.44
C HIS A 89 37.23 2.72 -17.31
N GLN A 90 36.03 2.15 -17.43
CA GLN A 90 34.87 2.66 -18.19
C GLN A 90 33.91 3.50 -17.34
N LEU A 91 34.37 3.95 -16.16
CA LEU A 91 33.70 4.93 -15.31
C LEU A 91 34.42 6.28 -15.42
N SER A 92 33.68 7.38 -15.50
CA SER A 92 34.20 8.75 -15.36
C SER A 92 33.81 9.32 -13.99
N GLY A 93 34.58 10.30 -13.50
CA GLY A 93 34.36 10.93 -12.18
C GLY A 93 35.59 10.91 -11.27
N LYS A 94 35.51 11.59 -10.12
CA LYS A 94 36.58 11.63 -9.11
C LYS A 94 36.61 10.31 -8.33
N LYS A 95 37.61 9.48 -8.62
CA LYS A 95 37.84 8.17 -7.95
C LYS A 95 38.81 8.33 -6.79
N ILE A 96 38.60 7.57 -5.72
CA ILE A 96 39.41 7.59 -4.50
C ILE A 96 39.88 6.16 -4.20
N ASN A 97 38.93 5.24 -3.97
CA ASN A 97 39.20 3.86 -3.58
C ASN A 97 38.18 2.95 -4.27
N VAL A 98 38.63 1.97 -5.04
CA VAL A 98 37.79 1.16 -5.94
C VAL A 98 36.62 0.48 -5.21
N ILE A 99 36.83 0.01 -3.98
CA ILE A 99 35.81 -0.71 -3.21
C ILE A 99 34.78 0.27 -2.64
N ILE A 100 35.25 1.39 -2.08
CA ILE A 100 34.38 2.44 -1.51
C ILE A 100 33.57 3.11 -2.63
N ASP A 101 34.21 3.46 -3.74
CA ASP A 101 33.58 4.08 -4.90
C ASP A 101 32.52 3.15 -5.54
N ALA A 102 32.77 1.84 -5.61
CA ALA A 102 31.81 0.85 -6.12
C ALA A 102 30.61 0.66 -5.18
N LEU A 103 30.83 0.59 -3.86
CA LEU A 103 29.76 0.54 -2.86
C LEU A 103 28.92 1.82 -2.87
N TYR A 104 29.58 2.98 -2.89
CA TYR A 104 28.94 4.29 -2.96
C TYR A 104 28.10 4.42 -4.23
N PHE A 105 28.64 4.10 -5.40
CA PHE A 105 27.88 4.08 -6.65
C PHE A 105 26.69 3.13 -6.60
N SER A 106 26.86 1.92 -6.05
CA SER A 106 25.78 0.94 -5.91
C SER A 106 24.65 1.45 -5.00
N VAL A 107 25.00 2.05 -3.85
CA VAL A 107 24.01 2.66 -2.93
C VAL A 107 23.29 3.83 -3.58
N VAL A 108 24.04 4.81 -4.11
CA VAL A 108 23.49 6.01 -4.79
C VAL A 108 22.59 5.64 -5.98
N THR A 109 22.87 4.52 -6.65
CA THR A 109 22.06 3.97 -7.74
C THR A 109 20.79 3.28 -7.24
N MET A 110 20.88 2.36 -6.27
CA MET A 110 19.70 1.63 -5.76
C MET A 110 18.70 2.53 -5.01
N THR A 111 19.21 3.55 -4.30
CA THR A 111 18.38 4.53 -3.59
C THR A 111 17.94 5.71 -4.48
N THR A 112 18.14 5.59 -5.81
CA THR A 112 17.75 6.59 -6.82
C THR A 112 18.19 8.03 -6.53
N VAL A 113 19.31 8.22 -5.83
CA VAL A 113 19.87 9.56 -5.55
C VAL A 113 20.63 10.09 -6.77
N GLY A 114 21.44 9.25 -7.41
CA GLY A 114 21.94 9.52 -8.76
C GLY A 114 22.82 10.76 -9.00
N TYR A 115 23.64 11.21 -8.03
CA TYR A 115 24.46 12.45 -8.12
C TYR A 115 25.23 12.72 -9.43
N GLY A 116 25.60 11.68 -10.18
CA GLY A 116 26.41 11.83 -11.40
C GLY A 116 27.89 12.20 -11.16
N ASP A 117 28.37 12.18 -9.91
CA ASP A 117 29.77 12.42 -9.56
C ASP A 117 30.70 11.25 -9.95
N ILE A 118 30.11 10.06 -10.10
CA ILE A 118 30.67 8.89 -10.78
C ILE A 118 29.64 8.39 -11.81
N VAL A 119 30.03 8.24 -13.08
CA VAL A 119 29.10 7.84 -14.16
C VAL A 119 29.69 6.80 -15.12
N PRO A 120 28.86 5.88 -15.67
CA PRO A 120 29.27 4.94 -16.71
C PRO A 120 29.47 5.67 -18.05
N ASN A 121 30.66 5.61 -18.63
CA ASN A 121 30.95 6.28 -19.90
C ASN A 121 30.68 5.39 -21.14
N SER A 122 30.97 4.09 -21.04
CA SER A 122 30.82 3.09 -22.11
C SER A 122 29.40 2.50 -22.22
N ALA A 123 29.05 1.99 -23.40
CA ALA A 123 27.76 1.33 -23.65
C ALA A 123 27.53 0.11 -22.74
N LEU A 124 28.55 -0.73 -22.55
CA LEU A 124 28.49 -1.89 -21.66
C LEU A 124 28.21 -1.48 -20.21
N THR A 125 28.88 -0.43 -19.73
CA THR A 125 28.67 0.09 -18.37
C THR A 125 27.29 0.74 -18.19
N LYS A 126 26.71 1.33 -19.24
CA LYS A 126 25.37 1.91 -19.21
C LYS A 126 24.31 0.81 -19.13
N LEU A 127 24.43 -0.25 -19.94
CA LEU A 127 23.54 -1.43 -19.85
C LEU A 127 23.61 -2.11 -18.48
N LEU A 128 24.83 -2.29 -17.94
CA LEU A 128 25.04 -2.80 -16.59
C LEU A 128 24.37 -1.92 -15.52
N ALA A 129 24.55 -0.59 -15.60
CA ALA A 129 23.93 0.35 -14.68
C ALA A 129 22.38 0.27 -14.73
N CYS A 130 21.78 0.17 -15.92
CA CYS A 130 20.33 -0.01 -16.07
C CYS A 130 19.83 -1.28 -15.34
N ALA A 131 20.54 -2.41 -15.47
CA ALA A 131 20.20 -3.62 -14.73
C ALA A 131 20.32 -3.43 -13.21
N PHE A 132 21.38 -2.76 -12.74
CA PHE A 132 21.58 -2.42 -11.33
C PHE A 132 20.52 -1.46 -10.77
N VAL A 133 19.99 -0.53 -11.57
CA VAL A 133 18.87 0.35 -11.20
C VAL A 133 17.60 -0.47 -10.94
N PHE A 134 17.15 -1.29 -11.89
CA PHE A 134 15.92 -2.07 -11.72
C PHE A 134 16.00 -3.05 -10.55
N PHE A 135 17.11 -3.78 -10.42
CA PHE A 135 17.31 -4.69 -9.29
C PHE A 135 17.44 -3.96 -7.95
N GLY A 136 18.10 -2.80 -7.94
CA GLY A 136 18.26 -1.94 -6.76
C GLY A 136 16.92 -1.41 -6.25
N MET A 137 16.09 -0.83 -7.13
CA MET A 137 14.76 -0.33 -6.76
C MET A 137 13.85 -1.45 -6.23
N ALA A 138 13.87 -2.64 -6.83
CA ALA A 138 13.10 -3.79 -6.35
C ALA A 138 13.55 -4.23 -4.95
N LEU A 139 14.86 -4.21 -4.67
CA LEU A 139 15.40 -4.51 -3.34
C LEU A 139 15.07 -3.43 -2.31
N VAL A 140 15.10 -2.14 -2.67
CA VAL A 140 14.66 -1.04 -1.79
C VAL A 140 13.17 -1.18 -1.44
N ALA A 141 12.31 -1.51 -2.41
CA ALA A 141 10.89 -1.74 -2.14
C ALA A 141 10.65 -2.93 -1.18
N LEU A 142 11.35 -4.05 -1.37
CA LEU A 142 11.29 -5.19 -0.45
C LEU A 142 11.82 -4.85 0.95
N PHE A 143 12.89 -4.05 1.04
CA PHE A 143 13.45 -3.60 2.31
C PHE A 143 12.48 -2.63 3.02
N LEU A 144 11.89 -1.67 2.30
CA LEU A 144 10.97 -0.68 2.83
C LEU A 144 9.78 -1.33 3.53
N SER A 145 9.13 -2.32 2.89
CA SER A 145 8.03 -3.09 3.49
C SER A 145 8.46 -3.81 4.77
N LYS A 146 9.61 -4.51 4.74
CA LYS A 146 10.10 -5.28 5.91
C LYS A 146 10.62 -4.39 7.04
N ALA A 147 11.16 -3.22 6.71
CA ALA A 147 11.54 -2.21 7.68
C ALA A 147 10.30 -1.56 8.31
N ALA A 148 9.21 -1.38 7.57
CA ALA A 148 7.95 -0.88 8.11
C ALA A 148 7.31 -1.89 9.08
N ASP A 149 7.23 -3.18 8.69
CA ASP A 149 6.78 -4.29 9.56
C ASP A 149 7.55 -4.26 10.91
N TYR A 150 8.89 -4.26 10.83
CA TYR A 150 9.78 -4.29 11.99
C TYR A 150 9.67 -3.03 12.85
N LEU A 151 9.60 -1.84 12.24
CA LEU A 151 9.50 -0.58 12.98
C LEU A 151 8.20 -0.54 13.81
N VAL A 152 7.08 -0.99 13.24
CA VAL A 152 5.78 -1.06 13.94
C VAL A 152 5.83 -2.05 15.10
N GLU A 153 6.31 -3.28 14.87
CA GLU A 153 6.45 -4.30 15.92
C GLU A 153 7.34 -3.83 17.09
N LYS A 154 8.44 -3.12 16.79
CA LYS A 154 9.33 -2.57 17.83
C LYS A 154 8.78 -1.32 18.52
N GLN A 155 8.08 -0.44 17.82
CA GLN A 155 7.41 0.70 18.43
C GLN A 155 6.38 0.23 19.47
N GLU A 156 5.54 -0.75 19.11
CA GLU A 156 4.56 -1.34 20.03
C GLU A 156 5.22 -1.98 21.26
N MET A 157 6.23 -2.83 21.05
CA MET A 157 6.98 -3.47 22.14
C MET A 157 7.69 -2.47 23.08
N LEU A 158 8.27 -1.40 22.55
CA LEU A 158 8.96 -0.38 23.37
C LEU A 158 7.97 0.49 24.15
N LEU A 159 6.85 0.88 23.53
CA LEU A 159 5.84 1.74 24.15
C LEU A 159 5.08 0.97 25.25
N ILE A 160 4.69 -0.28 25.01
CA ILE A 160 4.10 -1.18 26.03
C ILE A 160 5.05 -1.35 27.22
N ARG A 161 6.36 -1.58 26.99
CA ARG A 161 7.36 -1.69 28.07
C ARG A 161 7.52 -0.39 28.85
N GLY A 162 7.54 0.76 28.18
CA GLY A 162 7.60 2.07 28.83
C GLY A 162 6.40 2.34 29.75
N LEU A 163 5.20 1.95 29.31
CA LEU A 163 3.98 2.08 30.09
C LEU A 163 3.91 1.10 31.27
N HIS A 164 4.31 -0.16 31.09
CA HIS A 164 4.40 -1.13 32.19
C HIS A 164 5.34 -0.66 33.30
N SER A 165 6.39 0.12 32.97
CA SER A 165 7.28 0.73 33.97
C SER A 165 6.68 1.93 34.72
N ARG A 166 5.51 2.46 34.32
CA ARG A 166 4.82 3.59 34.97
C ARG A 166 3.40 3.26 35.45
N ARG A 167 3.34 2.36 36.44
CA ARG A 167 2.38 2.38 37.58
C ARG A 167 0.87 2.32 37.24
N LYS A 168 0.28 1.11 37.33
CA LYS A 168 -1.06 0.79 37.89
C LYS A 168 -2.33 1.58 37.46
N VAL A 169 -2.27 2.46 36.46
CA VAL A 169 -3.43 3.19 35.91
C VAL A 169 -3.99 2.44 34.68
N GLY A 170 -5.29 2.62 34.39
CA GLY A 170 -6.11 1.81 33.48
C GLY A 170 -5.46 1.42 32.15
N THR A 171 -4.85 0.23 32.12
CA THR A 171 -4.10 -0.26 30.94
C THR A 171 -4.97 -0.37 29.70
N SER A 172 -6.25 -0.74 29.86
CA SER A 172 -7.24 -0.84 28.79
C SER A 172 -7.61 0.51 28.15
N GLU A 173 -7.52 1.61 28.89
CA GLU A 173 -7.88 2.94 28.41
C GLU A 173 -6.71 3.56 27.62
N ILE A 174 -5.49 3.41 28.15
CA ILE A 174 -4.25 3.79 27.44
C ILE A 174 -4.07 2.93 26.17
N LEU A 175 -4.40 1.62 26.20
CA LEU A 175 -4.36 0.78 25.00
C LEU A 175 -5.36 1.25 23.93
N LYS A 176 -6.58 1.66 24.31
CA LYS A 176 -7.55 2.24 23.36
C LYS A 176 -7.08 3.57 22.78
N GLU A 177 -6.46 4.43 23.59
CA GLU A 177 -5.90 5.70 23.09
C GLU A 177 -4.71 5.47 22.14
N LEU A 178 -3.85 4.50 22.43
CA LEU A 178 -2.77 4.06 21.55
C LEU A 178 -3.29 3.49 20.23
N GLU A 179 -4.30 2.61 20.27
CA GLU A 179 -4.92 2.02 19.08
C GLU A 179 -5.55 3.13 18.20
N THR A 180 -6.27 4.06 18.83
CA THR A 180 -6.91 5.22 18.17
C THR A 180 -5.91 6.23 17.59
N ASN A 181 -4.70 6.32 18.13
CA ASN A 181 -3.67 7.26 17.68
C ASN A 181 -2.45 6.56 17.04
N ARG A 182 -2.53 5.25 16.76
CA ARG A 182 -1.40 4.40 16.33
C ARG A 182 -0.62 5.01 15.17
N VAL A 183 -1.33 5.43 14.13
CA VAL A 183 -0.75 6.03 12.91
C VAL A 183 -0.09 7.39 13.19
N ARG A 184 -0.65 8.19 14.12
CA ARG A 184 -0.06 9.46 14.55
C ARG A 184 1.28 9.25 15.26
N TYR A 185 1.38 8.25 16.11
CA TYR A 185 2.65 7.90 16.76
C TYR A 185 3.69 7.39 15.76
N LYS A 186 3.33 6.52 14.80
CA LYS A 186 4.24 6.11 13.71
C LYS A 186 4.81 7.33 12.97
N PHE A 187 3.93 8.24 12.55
CA PHE A 187 4.29 9.46 11.83
C PHE A 187 5.21 10.38 12.65
N ILE A 188 4.88 10.66 13.91
CA ILE A 188 5.68 11.54 14.78
C ILE A 188 7.07 10.93 15.02
N ILE A 189 7.17 9.62 15.28
CA ILE A 189 8.47 8.96 15.50
C ILE A 189 9.30 8.98 14.22
N SER A 190 8.69 8.74 13.05
CA SER A 190 9.36 8.83 11.74
C SER A 190 9.86 10.25 11.46
N ALA A 191 9.04 11.28 11.69
CA ALA A 191 9.41 12.68 11.51
C ALA A 191 10.58 13.11 12.41
N MET A 192 10.56 12.68 13.68
CA MET A 192 11.67 12.94 14.62
C MET A 192 12.96 12.24 14.21
N PHE A 193 12.89 10.99 13.72
CA PHE A 193 14.06 10.26 13.25
C PHE A 193 14.64 10.87 11.96
N LEU A 194 13.78 11.31 11.04
CA LEU A 194 14.16 12.04 9.83
C LEU A 194 14.90 13.34 10.17
N LEU A 195 14.42 14.10 11.15
CA LEU A 195 15.06 15.34 11.62
C LEU A 195 16.44 15.08 12.25
N VAL A 196 16.61 13.98 13.00
CA VAL A 196 17.92 13.55 13.50
C VAL A 196 18.86 13.17 12.34
N LEU A 197 18.38 12.45 11.32
CA LEU A 197 19.18 12.08 10.15
C LEU A 197 19.63 13.30 9.34
N ILE A 198 18.79 14.32 9.19
CA ILE A 198 19.13 15.62 8.58
C ILE A 198 20.24 16.32 9.39
N ALA A 199 20.07 16.43 10.71
CA ALA A 199 21.05 17.10 11.57
C ALA A 199 22.41 16.40 11.59
N VAL A 200 22.42 15.06 11.67
CA VAL A 200 23.65 14.24 11.60
C VAL A 200 24.33 14.38 10.24
N GLY A 201 23.57 14.30 9.14
CA GLY A 201 24.10 14.54 7.79
C GLY A 201 24.77 15.90 7.68
N THR A 202 24.06 16.97 8.06
CA THR A 202 24.55 18.35 7.91
C THR A 202 25.83 18.58 8.72
N ALA A 203 25.89 18.04 9.95
CA ALA A 203 27.08 18.08 10.78
C ALA A 203 28.27 17.32 10.17
N VAL A 204 28.04 16.16 9.54
CA VAL A 204 29.10 15.39 8.87
C VAL A 204 29.61 16.09 7.61
N LEU A 205 28.73 16.59 6.73
CA LEU A 205 29.16 17.31 5.51
C LEU A 205 29.93 18.59 5.87
N TRP A 206 29.47 19.36 6.87
CA TRP A 206 30.17 20.55 7.34
C TRP A 206 31.57 20.25 7.91
N ARG A 207 31.75 19.12 8.61
CA ARG A 207 33.04 18.78 9.27
C ARG A 207 34.00 17.97 8.40
N VAL A 208 33.49 17.11 7.51
CA VAL A 208 34.31 16.15 6.73
C VAL A 208 34.54 16.65 5.30
N GLU A 209 33.47 17.03 4.59
CA GLU A 209 33.57 17.61 3.23
C GLU A 209 33.95 19.10 3.25
N LYS A 210 33.86 19.76 4.43
CA LYS A 210 34.14 21.19 4.65
C LYS A 210 33.27 22.15 3.81
N LEU A 211 32.07 21.70 3.44
CA LEU A 211 31.06 22.54 2.80
C LEU A 211 30.57 23.63 3.76
N GLU A 212 30.09 24.76 3.22
CA GLU A 212 29.38 25.75 4.03
C GLU A 212 28.11 25.14 4.66
N PHE A 213 27.64 25.69 5.77
CA PHE A 213 26.49 25.13 6.50
C PHE A 213 25.23 25.03 5.63
N ILE A 214 24.98 26.04 4.77
CA ILE A 214 23.83 26.06 3.87
C ILE A 214 23.99 25.01 2.77
N ASP A 215 25.17 24.92 2.14
CA ASP A 215 25.50 23.87 1.16
C ASP A 215 25.35 22.46 1.75
N ALA A 216 25.84 22.24 2.97
CA ALA A 216 25.76 20.97 3.67
C ALA A 216 24.30 20.59 3.97
N PHE A 217 23.47 21.55 4.41
CA PHE A 217 22.04 21.32 4.63
C PHE A 217 21.27 21.08 3.34
N TYR A 218 21.53 21.87 2.29
CA TYR A 218 20.92 21.72 0.98
C TYR A 218 21.26 20.36 0.34
N CYS A 219 22.53 19.97 0.34
CA CYS A 219 23.00 18.66 -0.13
C CYS A 219 22.33 17.52 0.65
N VAL A 220 22.18 17.65 1.97
CA VAL A 220 21.50 16.66 2.80
C VAL A 220 20.02 16.54 2.43
N CYS A 221 19.31 17.65 2.29
CA CYS A 221 17.91 17.66 1.88
C CYS A 221 17.72 17.03 0.50
N SER A 222 18.49 17.44 -0.51
CA SER A 222 18.40 16.88 -1.88
C SER A 222 18.82 15.41 -1.95
N THR A 223 19.70 14.95 -1.07
CA THR A 223 20.06 13.53 -0.95
C THR A 223 18.92 12.70 -0.34
N ILE A 224 18.38 13.15 0.79
CA ILE A 224 17.35 12.41 1.52
C ILE A 224 16.09 12.27 0.67
N THR A 225 15.67 13.32 -0.03
CA THR A 225 14.50 13.30 -0.92
C THR A 225 14.79 12.74 -2.32
N THR A 226 15.93 12.04 -2.51
CA THR A 226 16.34 11.43 -3.78
C THR A 226 16.25 12.36 -5.00
N LEU A 227 16.61 13.64 -4.82
CA LEU A 227 16.75 14.63 -5.89
C LEU A 227 18.17 14.65 -6.46
N GLY A 228 19.17 14.57 -5.57
CA GLY A 228 20.59 14.35 -5.89
C GLY A 228 21.16 15.15 -7.07
N TYR A 229 20.95 16.47 -7.10
CA TYR A 229 21.33 17.36 -8.22
C TYR A 229 22.81 17.29 -8.65
N GLY A 230 23.72 16.78 -7.81
CA GLY A 230 25.12 16.52 -8.16
C GLY A 230 26.08 17.70 -8.03
N ASP A 231 25.57 18.90 -7.77
CA ASP A 231 26.36 20.12 -7.56
C ASP A 231 27.15 20.11 -6.23
N LYS A 232 26.66 19.35 -5.24
CA LYS A 232 27.36 18.95 -4.01
C LYS A 232 27.23 17.43 -3.86
N SER A 233 28.33 16.75 -3.50
CA SER A 233 28.36 15.30 -3.30
C SER A 233 29.51 14.89 -2.36
N PHE A 234 29.51 13.63 -1.93
CA PHE A 234 30.55 13.09 -1.04
C PHE A 234 31.86 12.88 -1.80
N SER A 235 32.79 13.83 -1.64
CA SER A 235 34.03 13.96 -2.39
C SER A 235 35.29 13.58 -1.58
N THR A 236 35.16 13.22 -0.31
CA THR A 236 36.22 12.62 0.53
C THR A 236 35.99 11.13 0.77
N GLU A 237 37.04 10.41 1.17
CA GLU A 237 36.95 8.98 1.52
C GLU A 237 36.01 8.75 2.72
N GLY A 238 36.19 9.52 3.79
CA GLY A 238 35.34 9.44 4.99
C GLY A 238 33.88 9.80 4.71
N GLY A 239 33.63 10.80 3.86
CA GLY A 239 32.29 11.16 3.42
C GLY A 239 31.60 10.04 2.65
N ARG A 240 32.30 9.36 1.71
CA ARG A 240 31.75 8.22 0.98
C ARG A 240 31.47 7.02 1.88
N VAL A 241 32.34 6.73 2.84
CA VAL A 241 32.12 5.66 3.84
C VAL A 241 30.88 5.95 4.69
N PHE A 242 30.68 7.19 5.13
CA PHE A 242 29.46 7.62 5.82
C PHE A 242 28.22 7.48 4.91
N ALA A 243 28.31 7.97 3.66
CA ALA A 243 27.22 7.99 2.70
C ALA A 243 26.64 6.60 2.40
N ILE A 244 27.49 5.57 2.26
CA ILE A 244 27.08 4.18 2.00
C ILE A 244 26.03 3.68 3.02
N ILE A 245 26.18 4.05 4.30
CA ILE A 245 25.26 3.63 5.37
C ILE A 245 24.14 4.66 5.55
N TRP A 246 24.48 5.95 5.54
CA TRP A 246 23.55 7.03 5.85
C TRP A 246 22.50 7.22 4.74
N ILE A 247 22.89 7.25 3.46
CA ILE A 247 21.95 7.42 2.33
C ILE A 247 20.91 6.30 2.33
N LEU A 248 21.34 5.04 2.47
CA LEU A 248 20.44 3.89 2.54
C LEU A 248 19.45 4.03 3.70
N THR A 249 19.94 4.37 4.89
CA THR A 249 19.10 4.56 6.09
C THR A 249 18.10 5.71 5.91
N SER A 250 18.54 6.84 5.35
CA SER A 250 17.73 8.06 5.25
C SER A 250 16.69 8.03 4.14
N THR A 251 17.00 7.39 3.00
CA THR A 251 16.04 7.24 1.89
C THR A 251 14.92 6.26 2.25
N ILE A 252 15.23 5.18 2.98
CA ILE A 252 14.21 4.32 3.61
C ILE A 252 13.36 5.12 4.61
N CYS A 253 13.98 5.95 5.45
CA CYS A 253 13.27 6.78 6.43
C CYS A 253 12.32 7.79 5.78
N VAL A 254 12.72 8.50 4.71
CA VAL A 254 11.83 9.45 4.03
C VAL A 254 10.67 8.74 3.33
N ALA A 255 10.91 7.57 2.75
CA ALA A 255 9.84 6.77 2.15
C ALA A 255 8.82 6.30 3.21
N GLN A 256 9.28 5.88 4.39
CA GLN A 256 8.39 5.57 5.53
C GLN A 256 7.62 6.81 6.02
N PHE A 257 8.27 7.98 6.09
CA PHE A 257 7.60 9.24 6.44
C PHE A 257 6.45 9.58 5.48
N PHE A 258 6.67 9.48 4.16
CA PHE A 258 5.62 9.71 3.17
C PHE A 258 4.51 8.64 3.22
N LEU A 259 4.85 7.37 3.47
CA LEU A 259 3.85 6.31 3.67
C LEU A 259 2.97 6.57 4.90
N TYR A 260 3.54 6.97 6.04
CA TYR A 260 2.76 7.29 7.24
C TYR A 260 1.97 8.60 7.10
N LEU A 261 2.44 9.57 6.31
CA LEU A 261 1.67 10.76 5.94
C LEU A 261 0.46 10.40 5.06
N ALA A 262 0.61 9.44 4.14
CA ALA A 262 -0.49 8.90 3.34
C ALA A 262 -1.48 8.09 4.21
N GLU A 263 -0.97 7.24 5.13
CA GLU A 263 -1.76 6.47 6.11
C GLU A 263 -2.62 7.43 6.97
N LEU A 264 -2.02 8.50 7.52
CA LEU A 264 -2.73 9.54 8.28
C LEU A 264 -3.83 10.25 7.49
N ASN A 265 -3.54 10.64 6.25
CA ASN A 265 -4.52 11.35 5.42
C ASN A 265 -5.67 10.43 4.98
N ALA A 266 -5.37 9.15 4.70
CA ALA A 266 -6.38 8.13 4.42
C ALA A 266 -7.26 7.86 5.65
N GLU A 267 -6.67 7.67 6.83
CA GLU A 267 -7.40 7.46 8.08
C GLU A 267 -8.29 8.67 8.43
N LYS A 268 -7.74 9.89 8.38
CA LYS A 268 -8.50 11.13 8.61
C LYS A 268 -9.68 11.26 7.65
N ARG A 269 -9.50 10.90 6.37
CA ARG A 269 -10.58 10.87 5.37
C ARG A 269 -11.66 9.83 5.70
N GLN A 270 -11.26 8.60 6.09
CA GLN A 270 -12.22 7.57 6.53
C GLN A 270 -13.00 8.00 7.79
N GLN A 271 -12.32 8.54 8.80
CA GLN A 271 -12.98 9.03 10.02
C GLN A 271 -13.99 10.14 9.72
N LEU A 272 -13.70 11.03 8.75
CA LEU A 272 -14.63 12.09 8.32
C LEU A 272 -15.83 11.51 7.55
N LEU A 273 -15.61 10.55 6.64
CA LEU A 273 -16.69 9.84 5.94
C LEU A 273 -17.63 9.13 6.92
N THR A 274 -17.11 8.31 7.83
CA THR A 274 -17.90 7.67 8.90
C THR A 274 -18.70 8.69 9.72
N LYS A 275 -18.08 9.81 10.14
CA LYS A 275 -18.76 10.87 10.90
C LYS A 275 -19.79 11.65 10.08
N TRP A 276 -19.70 11.65 8.76
CA TRP A 276 -20.68 12.24 7.85
C TRP A 276 -21.86 11.30 7.60
N VAL A 277 -21.60 10.04 7.23
CA VAL A 277 -22.63 8.99 7.01
C VAL A 277 -23.54 8.79 8.23
N LEU A 278 -22.96 8.82 9.44
CA LEU A 278 -23.69 8.67 10.70
C LEU A 278 -24.42 9.95 11.17
N LYS A 279 -24.19 11.10 10.53
CA LYS A 279 -24.86 12.39 10.86
C LYS A 279 -25.78 12.91 9.76
N ARG A 280 -25.65 12.40 8.53
CA ARG A 280 -26.53 12.69 7.41
C ARG A 280 -27.94 12.17 7.72
N ARG A 281 -28.97 12.94 7.37
CA ARG A 281 -30.35 12.43 7.40
C ARG A 281 -30.53 11.38 6.30
N THR A 282 -31.07 10.22 6.68
CA THR A 282 -31.58 9.20 5.75
C THR A 282 -32.75 9.80 4.95
N THR A 283 -32.81 9.53 3.65
CA THR A 283 -33.87 9.93 2.71
C THR A 283 -34.64 8.70 2.22
N PHE A 284 -35.70 8.89 1.44
CA PHE A 284 -36.45 7.79 0.84
C PHE A 284 -35.57 6.89 -0.06
N MET A 285 -34.75 7.49 -0.92
CA MET A 285 -33.81 6.74 -1.78
C MET A 285 -32.75 5.97 -0.97
N ASP A 286 -32.39 6.44 0.23
CA ASP A 286 -31.46 5.72 1.11
C ASP A 286 -32.11 4.52 1.80
N LEU A 287 -33.45 4.52 1.95
CA LEU A 287 -34.22 3.37 2.43
C LEU A 287 -34.43 2.36 1.30
N GLU A 288 -34.86 2.82 0.12
CA GLU A 288 -34.99 2.00 -1.10
C GLU A 288 -33.67 1.32 -1.51
N ALA A 289 -32.52 1.98 -1.26
CA ALA A 289 -31.19 1.40 -1.48
C ALA A 289 -30.63 0.59 -0.28
N ALA A 290 -31.35 0.56 0.86
CA ALA A 290 -31.04 -0.25 2.03
C ALA A 290 -31.90 -1.52 2.10
N ASP A 291 -32.99 -1.58 1.35
CA ASP A 291 -33.82 -2.76 1.11
C ASP A 291 -33.05 -3.74 0.18
N ILE A 292 -32.62 -4.89 0.72
CA ILE A 292 -31.70 -5.83 0.05
C ILE A 292 -32.48 -7.01 -0.55
N ASP A 293 -33.42 -7.56 0.22
CA ASP A 293 -34.31 -8.68 -0.12
C ASP A 293 -35.57 -8.23 -0.87
N LYS A 294 -35.96 -6.95 -0.78
CA LYS A 294 -37.04 -6.29 -1.54
C LYS A 294 -38.43 -6.63 -1.04
N ASP A 295 -38.59 -6.79 0.27
CA ASP A 295 -39.89 -6.92 0.93
C ASP A 295 -40.61 -5.55 1.10
N GLY A 296 -39.87 -4.44 0.96
CA GLY A 296 -40.35 -3.07 1.13
C GLY A 296 -40.19 -2.48 2.53
N VAL A 297 -39.52 -3.18 3.47
CA VAL A 297 -39.41 -2.84 4.89
C VAL A 297 -37.96 -3.00 5.38
N VAL A 298 -37.20 -1.90 5.36
CA VAL A 298 -35.80 -1.90 5.80
C VAL A 298 -35.67 -2.33 7.28
N GLY A 299 -35.17 -3.55 7.49
CA GLY A 299 -34.88 -4.10 8.80
C GLY A 299 -33.63 -3.51 9.46
N SER A 300 -33.41 -3.89 10.72
CA SER A 300 -32.27 -3.37 11.49
C SER A 300 -30.91 -3.89 11.02
N ALA A 301 -30.87 -5.08 10.40
CA ALA A 301 -29.68 -5.63 9.77
C ALA A 301 -29.35 -4.88 8.48
N ASP A 302 -30.37 -4.63 7.67
CA ASP A 302 -30.29 -4.09 6.31
C ASP A 302 -29.87 -2.62 6.35
N PHE A 303 -30.43 -1.85 7.29
CA PHE A 303 -29.94 -0.51 7.61
C PHE A 303 -28.48 -0.50 8.07
N VAL A 304 -28.01 -1.51 8.83
CA VAL A 304 -26.61 -1.61 9.25
C VAL A 304 -25.70 -1.99 8.08
N ILE A 305 -26.08 -2.95 7.24
CA ILE A 305 -25.36 -3.34 6.02
C ILE A 305 -25.26 -2.14 5.08
N TYR A 306 -26.36 -1.44 4.83
CA TYR A 306 -26.40 -0.20 4.07
C TYR A 306 -25.46 0.87 4.63
N LYS A 307 -25.45 1.10 5.95
CA LYS A 307 -24.54 2.08 6.57
C LYS A 307 -23.07 1.64 6.53
N LEU A 308 -22.77 0.35 6.61
CA LEU A 308 -21.42 -0.19 6.39
C LEU A 308 -20.96 0.02 4.94
N LYS A 309 -21.86 -0.17 3.97
CA LYS A 309 -21.66 0.09 2.54
C LYS A 309 -21.43 1.58 2.25
N GLU A 310 -22.28 2.50 2.77
CA GLU A 310 -22.05 3.96 2.69
C GLU A 310 -20.71 4.39 3.29
N MET A 311 -20.27 3.74 4.37
CA MET A 311 -18.97 4.01 5.00
C MET A 311 -17.77 3.38 4.26
N GLY A 312 -17.99 2.64 3.17
CA GLY A 312 -16.93 1.92 2.45
C GLY A 312 -16.24 0.87 3.31
N LYS A 313 -16.98 0.20 4.20
CA LYS A 313 -16.48 -0.90 5.05
C LYS A 313 -16.75 -2.29 4.46
N ILE A 314 -17.74 -2.38 3.58
CA ILE A 314 -18.06 -3.53 2.73
C ILE A 314 -18.39 -3.02 1.33
N SER A 315 -18.08 -3.80 0.31
CA SER A 315 -18.47 -3.56 -1.09
C SER A 315 -19.84 -4.19 -1.40
N GLN A 316 -20.34 -4.05 -2.63
CA GLN A 316 -21.55 -4.80 -3.04
C GLN A 316 -21.21 -6.27 -3.29
N GLU A 317 -20.01 -6.51 -3.78
CA GLU A 317 -19.42 -7.80 -4.10
C GLU A 317 -19.27 -8.64 -2.82
N ASP A 318 -18.81 -8.05 -1.72
CA ASP A 318 -18.75 -8.71 -0.40
C ASP A 318 -20.14 -9.16 0.07
N ILE A 319 -21.18 -8.33 -0.14
CA ILE A 319 -22.56 -8.65 0.24
C ILE A 319 -23.08 -9.80 -0.62
N THR A 320 -22.91 -9.73 -1.94
CA THR A 320 -23.38 -10.77 -2.88
C THR A 320 -22.74 -12.13 -2.59
N ILE A 321 -21.44 -12.19 -2.29
CA ILE A 321 -20.75 -13.46 -1.95
C ILE A 321 -21.27 -14.05 -0.62
N VAL A 322 -21.60 -13.21 0.36
CA VAL A 322 -22.18 -13.69 1.64
C VAL A 322 -23.62 -14.15 1.46
N MET A 323 -24.41 -13.48 0.61
CA MET A 323 -25.76 -13.94 0.27
C MET A 323 -25.75 -15.24 -0.55
N GLU A 324 -24.78 -15.43 -1.44
CA GLU A 324 -24.62 -16.69 -2.20
C GLU A 324 -24.32 -17.88 -1.28
N GLU A 325 -23.42 -17.76 -0.29
CA GLU A 325 -23.21 -18.82 0.70
C GLU A 325 -24.43 -18.99 1.63
N PHE A 326 -25.21 -17.94 1.91
CA PHE A 326 -26.48 -18.05 2.64
C PHE A 326 -27.52 -18.86 1.84
N GLU A 327 -27.76 -18.53 0.58
CA GLU A 327 -28.68 -19.25 -0.32
C GLU A 327 -28.27 -20.71 -0.53
N ASN A 328 -26.97 -21.00 -0.56
CA ASN A 328 -26.44 -22.38 -0.60
C ASN A 328 -26.60 -23.16 0.72
N LEU A 329 -26.79 -22.48 1.85
CA LEU A 329 -27.02 -23.09 3.16
C LEU A 329 -28.51 -23.16 3.53
N ASP A 330 -29.36 -22.29 2.98
CA ASP A 330 -30.82 -22.22 3.17
C ASP A 330 -31.53 -23.26 2.30
N VAL A 331 -31.39 -24.54 2.66
CA VAL A 331 -31.87 -25.67 1.84
C VAL A 331 -33.41 -25.79 1.83
N ASP A 332 -34.11 -25.34 2.88
CA ASP A 332 -35.57 -25.28 2.88
C ASP A 332 -36.16 -24.00 2.24
N HIS A 333 -35.29 -23.04 1.87
CA HIS A 333 -35.62 -21.74 1.29
C HIS A 333 -36.58 -20.92 2.16
N SER A 334 -36.46 -21.03 3.49
CA SER A 334 -37.26 -20.27 4.45
C SER A 334 -36.85 -18.80 4.58
N GLY A 335 -35.69 -18.41 4.03
CA GLY A 335 -35.05 -17.14 4.32
C GLY A 335 -34.38 -17.11 5.69
N THR A 336 -34.23 -18.27 6.36
CA THR A 336 -33.63 -18.36 7.70
C THR A 336 -32.80 -19.64 7.88
N LEU A 337 -31.53 -19.50 8.27
CA LEU A 337 -30.69 -20.69 8.53
C LEU A 337 -31.06 -21.34 9.87
N SER A 338 -31.71 -22.51 9.80
CA SER A 338 -31.98 -23.34 10.98
C SER A 338 -30.90 -24.41 11.19
N VAL A 339 -31.00 -25.16 12.28
CA VAL A 339 -30.12 -26.32 12.53
C VAL A 339 -30.36 -27.44 11.51
N SER A 340 -31.57 -27.53 10.94
CA SER A 340 -31.93 -28.53 9.94
C SER A 340 -31.12 -28.34 8.66
N ASP A 341 -31.01 -27.10 8.18
CA ASP A 341 -30.41 -26.78 6.89
C ASP A 341 -28.89 -26.96 6.95
N LEU A 342 -28.29 -26.64 8.09
CA LEU A 342 -26.88 -26.94 8.40
C LEU A 342 -26.59 -28.45 8.47
N LEU A 343 -27.57 -29.29 8.84
CA LEU A 343 -27.42 -30.76 8.82
C LEU A 343 -27.61 -31.31 7.40
N ILE A 344 -28.60 -30.81 6.65
CA ILE A 344 -28.90 -31.26 5.28
C ILE A 344 -27.75 -30.88 4.32
N SER A 345 -27.28 -29.63 4.36
CA SER A 345 -26.14 -29.16 3.57
C SER A 345 -24.84 -29.91 3.89
N GLN A 346 -24.61 -30.27 5.16
CA GLN A 346 -23.48 -31.14 5.56
C GLN A 346 -23.62 -32.59 5.10
N SER A 347 -24.85 -33.09 4.89
CA SER A 347 -25.10 -34.44 4.36
C SER A 347 -25.05 -34.54 2.83
N THR A 348 -24.94 -33.39 2.14
CA THR A 348 -24.97 -33.27 0.67
C THR A 348 -23.60 -32.82 0.09
N ARG A 349 -22.56 -32.76 0.92
CA ARG A 349 -21.14 -32.53 0.55
C ARG A 349 -20.29 -33.78 0.78
#